data_AF-A0A2Z2HVN1-F1
#
_entry.id   AF-A0A2Z2HVN1-F1
#
_cell.length_a   1.000
_cell.length_b   1.000
_cell.length_c   1.000
_cell.angle_alpha   90.00
_cell.angle_beta   90.00
_cell.angle_gamma   90.00
#
_symmetry.space_group_name_H-M   'P 1'
#
loop_
_entity.id
_entity.type
_entity.pdbx_description
1 polymer ?
#
loop_
_entity_poly.entity_id
_entity_poly.type
_entity_poly.pdbx_seq_one_letter_code
_entity_poly.pdbx_strand_id
1 'polypeptide(L)' 'MYAPDVDPMDPRVLERNYDYAQRNVRLLSRWYDREIDEMVELLARHGIELSRNDRLQFGLFYQAIRESSDRLE' A
#
# COMPACT_ATOMS: atom_id res chain seq x y z
N MET A 1 18.79 3.17 23.61
CA MET A 1 18.71 3.98 22.38
C MET A 1 17.39 3.59 21.73
N TYR A 2 16.33 4.36 21.92
CA TYR A 2 15.03 4.06 21.30
C TYR A 2 15.16 4.44 19.82
N ALA A 3 14.79 3.54 18.92
CA ALA A 3 14.65 3.88 17.51
C ALA A 3 13.68 5.08 17.41
N PRO A 4 13.91 6.04 16.49
CA PRO A 4 12.93 7.09 16.25
C PRO A 4 11.57 6.44 15.99
N ASP A 5 10.51 7.06 16.53
CA ASP A 5 9.14 6.62 16.33
C ASP A 5 8.80 6.84 14.85
N VAL A 6 9.02 5.81 14.04
CA VAL A 6 8.77 5.83 12.59
C VAL A 6 7.33 5.37 12.41
N ASP A 7 6.47 6.27 11.97
CA ASP A 7 5.10 5.92 11.61
C ASP A 7 5.12 4.93 10.44
N PRO A 8 4.68 3.68 10.64
CA PRO A 8 4.68 2.68 9.59
C PRO A 8 3.67 2.98 8.48
N MET A 9 2.72 3.89 8.71
CA MET A 9 1.73 4.37 7.75
C MET A 9 2.21 5.60 6.96
N ASP A 10 3.37 6.18 7.30
CA ASP A 10 3.96 7.25 6.50
C ASP A 10 4.15 6.76 5.05
N PRO A 11 3.74 7.52 4.02
CA PRO A 11 3.77 7.05 2.63
C PRO A 11 5.14 6.57 2.17
N ARG A 12 6.23 7.22 2.63
CA ARG A 12 7.60 6.86 2.24
C ARG A 12 8.05 5.60 2.94
N VAL A 13 7.64 5.39 4.19
CA VAL A 13 7.91 4.17 4.94
C VAL A 13 7.14 3.01 4.35
N LEU A 14 5.87 3.22 4.01
CA LEU A 14 5.00 2.23 3.40
C LEU A 14 5.52 1.80 2.01
N GLU A 15 5.89 2.74 1.14
CA GLU A 15 6.47 2.43 -0.18
C GLU A 15 7.76 1.61 -0.05
N ARG A 16 8.65 2.03 0.85
CA ARG A 16 9.90 1.32 1.12
C ARG A 16 9.68 -0.08 1.68
N ASN A 17 8.68 -0.26 2.55
CA ASN A 17 8.32 -1.57 3.06
C ASN A 17 7.67 -2.44 1.99
N TYR A 18 6.90 -1.86 1.06
CA TYR A 18 6.39 -2.56 -0.10
C TYR A 18 7.54 -3.03 -1.01
N ASP A 19 8.56 -2.21 -1.23
CA ASP A 19 9.78 -2.61 -1.94
C ASP A 19 10.53 -3.75 -1.23
N TYR A 20 10.68 -3.68 0.10
CA TYR A 20 11.26 -4.77 0.89
C TYR A 20 10.44 -6.07 0.83
N ALA A 21 9.12 -5.96 0.72
CA ALA A 21 8.22 -7.07 0.44
C ALA A 21 8.27 -7.52 -1.04
N GLN A 22 9.27 -7.09 -1.81
CA GLN A 22 9.44 -7.37 -3.24
C GLN A 22 8.23 -6.96 -4.08
N ARG A 23 7.56 -5.88 -3.67
CA ARG A 23 6.32 -5.36 -4.24
C ARG A 23 5.23 -6.43 -4.36
N ASN A 24 5.02 -7.15 -3.26
CA ASN A 24 3.96 -8.14 -3.08
C ASN A 24 3.03 -7.73 -1.92
N VAL A 25 1.80 -7.34 -2.26
CA VAL A 25 0.80 -6.87 -1.29
C VAL A 25 0.49 -7.92 -0.23
N ARG A 26 0.46 -9.21 -0.58
CA ARG A 26 0.15 -10.27 0.41
C ARG A 26 1.22 -10.41 1.48
N LEU A 27 2.48 -10.24 1.09
CA LEU A 27 3.58 -10.27 2.04
C LEU A 27 3.57 -9.02 2.92
N LEU A 28 3.33 -7.85 2.30
CA LEU A 28 3.21 -6.59 3.02
C LEU A 28 2.06 -6.60 4.03
N SER A 29 0.87 -7.08 3.62
CA SER A 29 -0.31 -7.16 4.48
C SER A 29 -0.05 -8.04 5.70
N ARG A 30 0.68 -9.16 5.51
CA ARG A 30 1.11 -10.02 6.61
C ARG A 30 2.08 -9.33 7.58
N TRP A 31 3.01 -8.51 7.10
CA TRP A 31 3.95 -7.79 7.96
C TRP A 31 3.26 -6.74 8.82
N TYR A 32 2.21 -6.14 8.29
CA TYR A 32 1.43 -5.10 8.95
C TYR A 32 0.24 -5.64 9.75
N ASP A 33 0.02 -6.96 9.74
CA ASP A 33 -1.15 -7.62 10.34
C ASP A 33 -2.48 -7.00 9.86
N ARG A 34 -2.59 -6.84 8.54
CA ARG A 34 -3.71 -6.20 7.84
C ARG A 34 -4.28 -7.13 6.77
N GLU A 35 -5.57 -6.95 6.49
CA GLU A 35 -6.20 -7.57 5.33
C GLU A 35 -5.61 -7.05 4.02
N ILE A 36 -5.64 -7.90 2.99
CA ILE A 36 -5.08 -7.55 1.67
C ILE A 36 -5.79 -6.31 1.10
N ASP A 37 -7.12 -6.25 1.19
CA ASP A 37 -7.91 -5.14 0.64
C ASP A 37 -7.59 -3.82 1.36
N GLU A 38 -7.42 -3.84 2.69
CA GLU A 38 -6.98 -2.66 3.46
C GLU A 38 -5.60 -2.17 3.00
N MET A 39 -4.69 -3.12 2.70
CA MET A 39 -3.35 -2.77 2.23
C MET A 39 -3.38 -2.19 0.81
N VAL A 40 -4.19 -2.74 -0.10
CA VAL A 40 -4.36 -2.18 -1.46
C VAL A 40 -4.95 -0.79 -1.40
N GLU A 41 -5.96 -0.59 -0.54
CA GLU A 41 -6.60 0.71 -0.34
C GLU A 41 -5.59 1.75 0.18
N LEU A 42 -4.76 1.37 1.15
CA LEU A 42 -3.73 2.24 1.70
C LEU A 42 -2.70 2.65 0.64
N LEU A 43 -2.22 1.69 -0.17
CA LEU A 43 -1.32 1.99 -1.30
C LEU A 43 -1.98 2.94 -2.31
N ALA A 44 -3.27 2.74 -2.62
CA ALA A 44 -4.02 3.59 -3.54
C ALA A 44 -4.17 5.02 -3.02
N ARG A 45 -4.59 5.20 -1.76
CA ARG A 45 -4.73 6.52 -1.13
C ARG A 45 -3.42 7.30 -1.12
N HIS A 46 -2.29 6.62 -0.95
CA HIS A 46 -0.97 7.25 -0.99
C HIS A 46 -0.33 7.32 -2.39
N GLY A 47 -1.01 6.82 -3.43
CA GLY A 47 -0.52 6.85 -4.81
C GLY A 47 0.69 5.97 -5.07
N ILE A 48 0.90 4.95 -4.24
CA ILE A 48 2.01 4.01 -4.38
C ILE A 48 1.65 2.99 -5.47
N GLU A 49 2.38 3.02 -6.57
CA GLU A 49 2.07 2.19 -7.73
C GLU A 49 2.15 0.69 -7.42
N LEU A 50 1.15 -0.06 -7.86
CA LEU A 50 1.18 -1.52 -7.77
C LEU A 50 2.18 -2.12 -8.78
N SER A 51 2.86 -3.19 -8.35
CA SER A 51 3.65 -4.03 -9.25
C SER A 51 2.78 -4.61 -10.37
N ARG A 52 3.40 -5.12 -11.44
CA ARG A 52 2.64 -5.75 -12.53
C ARG A 52 1.76 -6.91 -12.02
N ASN A 53 2.30 -7.74 -11.12
CA ASN A 53 1.58 -8.90 -10.58
C ASN A 53 0.42 -8.50 -9.67
N ASP A 54 0.62 -7.48 -8.84
CA ASP A 54 -0.43 -6.97 -7.97
C ASP A 54 -1.48 -6.20 -8.78
N ARG A 55 -1.10 -5.47 -9.85
CA ARG A 55 -2.06 -4.88 -10.78
C ARG A 55 -2.97 -5.91 -11.46
N LEU A 56 -2.41 -7.04 -11.87
CA LEU A 56 -3.21 -8.11 -12.50
C LEU A 56 -4.29 -8.67 -11.57
N GLN A 57 -4.05 -8.63 -10.25
CA GLN A 57 -4.97 -9.20 -9.26
C GLN A 57 -5.88 -8.14 -8.63
N PHE A 58 -5.34 -6.95 -8.33
CA PHE A 58 -5.99 -5.93 -7.51
C PHE A 58 -6.16 -4.59 -8.22
N GLY A 59 -5.72 -4.47 -9.49
CA GLY A 59 -5.69 -3.20 -10.22
C GLY A 59 -7.04 -2.52 -10.36
N LEU A 60 -8.13 -3.28 -10.53
CA LEU A 60 -9.49 -2.73 -10.60
C LEU A 60 -9.91 -2.08 -9.28
N PHE A 61 -9.67 -2.77 -8.16
CA PHE A 61 -9.98 -2.24 -6.83
C PHE A 61 -9.12 -1.01 -6.51
N TYR A 62 -7.82 -1.07 -6.81
CA TYR A 62 -6.90 0.05 -6.65
C TYR A 62 -7.35 1.30 -7.44
N GLN A 63 -7.74 1.13 -8.71
CA GLN A 63 -8.22 2.24 -9.54
C GLN A 63 -9.51 2.85 -9.02
N ALA A 64 -10.47 2.02 -8.58
CA ALA A 64 -11.72 2.51 -8.00
C ALA A 64 -11.48 3.39 -6.76
N ILE A 65 -10.51 3.03 -5.91
CA ILE A 65 -10.12 3.84 -4.74
C ILE A 65 -9.46 5.15 -5.18
N ARG A 66 -8.51 5.11 -6.12
CA ARG A 66 -7.85 6.31 -6.68
C ARG A 66 -8.87 7.31 -7.20
N GLU A 67 -9.77 6.85 -8.07
CA GLU A 67 -10.82 7.69 -8.65
C GLU A 67 -11.83 8.24 -7.65
N SER A 68 -12.02 7.57 -6.51
CA SER A 68 -12.89 8.05 -5.43
C SER A 68 -12.18 9.08 -4.56
N SER A 69 -10.87 8.91 -4.36
CA SER A 69 -10.04 9.81 -3.56
C SER A 69 -9.82 11.14 -4.30
N ASP A 70 -9.57 11.08 -5.61
CA ASP A 70 -9.39 12.25 -6.48
C ASP A 70 -10.66 13.12 -6.62
N ARG A 71 -11.84 12.61 -6.21
CA ARG A 71 -13.11 13.39 -6.21
C ARG A 71 -13.38 14.12 -4.89
N LEU A 72 -12.57 13.87 -3.87
CA LEU A 72 -12.71 14.43 -2.52
C LEU A 72 -11.72 15.58 -2.25
N GLU A 73 -10.79 15.83 -3.17
CA GLU A 73 -9.87 16.98 -3.17
C GLU A 73 -10.36 18.08 -4.14
#